data_AF-A0A3D4BJB9-F1
#
_entry.id   AF-A0A3D4BJB9-F1
#
_cell.length_a   1.000
_cell.length_b   1.000
_cell.length_c   1.000
_cell.angle_alpha   90.00
_cell.angle_beta   90.00
_cell.angle_gamma   90.00
#
_symmetry.space_group_name_H-M   'P 1'
#
loop_
_entity.id
_entity.type
_entity.pdbx_description
1 polymer ?
#
loop_
_entity_poly.entity_id
_entity_poly.type
_entity_poly.pdbx_seq_one_letter_code
_entity_poly.pdbx_strand_id
1 'polypeptide(L)'
;AIILSNDRKKYYEALNQANNGNYQKLMLLMCQAQERTLNIYLSSLPDNDYDFQEISNIVSEPNSPYGQEYISLLARQGKIDAHKEGRNWYTTKKAIEDYIENRQRKRVI
;
A
#
# COMPACT_ATOMS: atom_id res chain seq x y z
N ALA A 1 -5.27 15.10 4.32
CA ALA A 1 -4.63 13.79 4.52
C ALA A 1 -4.44 13.53 6.01
N ILE A 2 -4.80 12.34 6.51
CA ILE A 2 -4.63 11.98 7.93
C ILE A 2 -3.45 11.00 8.04
N ILE A 3 -2.34 11.45 8.64
CA ILE A 3 -1.18 10.61 8.93
C ILE A 3 -1.45 9.80 10.20
N LEU A 4 -1.29 8.48 10.12
CA LEU A 4 -1.45 7.60 11.27
C LEU A 4 -0.42 7.92 12.36
N SER A 5 -0.85 7.88 13.62
CA SER A 5 0.05 8.05 14.78
C SER A 5 1.22 7.05 14.77
N ASN A 6 0.97 5.83 14.29
CA ASN A 6 1.97 4.77 14.12
C ASN A 6 3.09 5.14 13.11
N ASP A 7 2.83 6.06 12.18
CA ASP A 7 3.81 6.47 11.16
C ASP A 7 4.48 7.82 11.50
N ARG A 8 4.28 8.34 12.73
CA ARG A 8 4.86 9.61 13.20
C ARG A 8 6.37 9.70 12.98
N LYS A 9 7.13 8.65 13.31
CA LYS A 9 8.60 8.65 13.11
C LYS A 9 8.96 8.80 11.63
N LYS A 10 8.27 8.07 10.75
CA LYS A 10 8.48 8.15 9.30
C LYS A 10 8.15 9.52 8.75
N TYR A 11 7.11 10.16 9.29
CA TYR A 11 6.73 11.52 8.91
C TYR A 11 7.84 12.54 9.27
N TYR A 12 8.38 12.49 10.49
CA TYR A 12 9.50 13.37 10.85
C TYR A 12 10.76 13.12 10.03
N GLU A 13 11.09 11.86 9.74
CA GLU A 13 12.18 11.53 8.83
C GLU A 13 11.94 12.11 7.42
N ALA A 14 10.70 12.06 6.92
CA ALA A 14 10.35 12.62 5.63
C ALA A 14 10.47 14.16 5.61
N LEU A 15 10.07 14.84 6.69
CA LEU A 15 10.27 16.29 6.84
C LEU A 15 11.76 16.65 6.88
N ASN A 16 12.57 15.90 7.61
CA ASN A 16 14.02 16.12 7.64
C ASN A 16 14.68 15.91 6.27
N GLN A 17 14.19 14.94 5.48
CA GLN A 17 14.64 14.77 4.09
C GLN A 17 14.21 15.93 3.20
N ALA A 18 12.97 16.42 3.37
CA ALA A 18 12.44 17.56 2.65
C ALA A 18 13.20 18.86 2.94
N ASN A 19 13.69 19.06 4.17
CA ASN A 19 14.57 20.18 4.50
C ASN A 19 15.88 20.17 3.69
N ASN A 20 16.34 19.00 3.28
CA ASN A 20 17.51 18.81 2.41
C ASN A 20 17.14 18.79 0.90
N GLY A 21 15.91 19.20 0.54
CA GLY A 21 15.41 19.23 -0.83
C GLY A 21 14.90 17.89 -1.37
N ASN A 22 14.93 16.80 -0.58
CA ASN A 22 14.39 15.51 -1.00
C ASN A 22 12.95 15.33 -0.52
N TYR A 23 12.00 15.67 -1.39
CA TYR A 23 10.57 15.62 -1.09
C TYR A 23 9.91 14.25 -1.36
N GLN A 24 10.64 13.28 -1.93
CA GLN A 24 10.04 12.03 -2.43
C GLN A 24 9.28 11.28 -1.34
N LYS A 25 9.91 11.10 -0.16
CA LYS A 25 9.30 10.38 0.96
C LYS A 25 8.10 11.12 1.55
N LEU A 26 8.17 12.45 1.59
CA LEU A 26 7.08 13.29 2.10
C LEU A 26 5.87 13.21 1.16
N MET A 27 6.10 13.36 -0.16
CA MET A 27 5.05 13.25 -1.17
C MET A 27 4.37 11.87 -1.10
N LEU A 28 5.16 10.79 -1.07
CA LEU A 28 4.63 9.43 -0.98
C LEU A 28 3.72 9.24 0.24
N LEU A 29 4.15 9.70 1.43
CA LEU A 29 3.34 9.61 2.64
C LEU A 29 2.04 10.40 2.54
N MET A 30 2.06 11.58 1.91
CA MET A 30 0.85 12.40 1.72
C MET A 30 -0.13 11.74 0.75
N CYS A 31 0.37 11.22 -0.38
CA CYS A 31 -0.44 10.50 -1.35
C CYS A 31 -1.10 9.26 -0.71
N GLN A 32 -0.32 8.42 -0.04
CA GLN A 32 -0.83 7.22 0.65
C GLN A 32 -1.87 7.57 1.73
N ALA A 33 -1.67 8.66 2.46
CA ALA A 33 -2.64 9.09 3.47
C ALA A 33 -3.94 9.64 2.87
N GLN A 34 -3.87 10.27 1.70
CA GLN A 34 -5.05 10.74 0.97
C GLN A 34 -5.80 9.57 0.32
N GLU A 35 -5.08 8.66 -0.32
CA GLU A 35 -5.60 7.41 -0.92
C GLU A 35 -6.31 6.56 0.14
N ARG A 36 -5.67 6.33 1.29
CA ARG A 36 -6.29 5.65 2.43
C ARG A 36 -7.62 6.30 2.83
N THR A 37 -7.64 7.63 2.98
CA THR A 37 -8.87 8.33 3.36
C THR A 37 -9.95 8.12 2.31
N LEU A 38 -9.60 8.19 1.03
CA LEU A 38 -10.53 7.94 -0.07
C LEU A 38 -11.07 6.49 -0.04
N ASN A 39 -10.19 5.49 0.11
CA ASN A 39 -10.58 4.07 0.17
C ASN A 39 -11.56 3.80 1.32
N ILE A 40 -11.35 4.40 2.50
CA ILE A 40 -12.28 4.27 3.64
C ILE A 40 -13.65 4.87 3.32
N TYR A 41 -13.70 6.01 2.62
CA TYR A 41 -14.99 6.60 2.23
C TYR A 41 -15.67 5.78 1.14
N LEU A 42 -14.92 5.31 0.14
CA LEU A 42 -15.46 4.47 -0.93
C LEU A 42 -16.01 3.17 -0.36
N SER A 43 -15.31 2.49 0.55
CA SER A 43 -15.75 1.21 1.14
C SER A 43 -17.02 1.34 1.99
N SER A 44 -17.37 2.56 2.41
CA SER A 44 -18.62 2.82 3.14
C SER A 44 -19.86 2.97 2.25
N LEU A 45 -19.67 3.06 0.93
CA LEU A 45 -20.78 3.17 -0.02
C LEU A 45 -21.45 1.80 -0.26
N PRO A 46 -22.79 1.76 -0.43
CA PRO A 46 -23.48 0.53 -0.84
C PRO A 46 -23.01 0.10 -2.25
N ASP A 47 -23.03 -1.22 -2.51
CA ASP A 47 -22.57 -1.85 -3.76
C ASP A 47 -21.10 -1.59 -4.12
N ASN A 48 -20.27 -1.28 -3.13
CA ASN A 48 -18.83 -1.22 -3.30
C ASN A 48 -18.24 -2.64 -3.40
N ASP A 49 -17.70 -2.98 -4.58
CA ASP A 49 -17.09 -4.29 -4.88
C ASP A 49 -15.56 -4.28 -4.68
N TYR A 50 -15.03 -3.34 -3.90
CA TYR A 50 -13.60 -3.30 -3.59
C TYR A 50 -13.27 -4.28 -2.46
N ASP A 51 -12.90 -5.49 -2.85
CA ASP A 51 -12.48 -6.58 -1.96
C ASP A 51 -11.08 -6.37 -1.37
N PHE A 52 -10.90 -5.30 -0.59
CA PHE A 52 -9.68 -5.05 0.16
C PHE A 52 -9.58 -6.03 1.33
N GLN A 53 -8.55 -6.86 1.31
CA GLN A 53 -8.25 -7.81 2.38
C GLN A 53 -6.86 -7.56 2.94
N GLU A 54 -6.63 -8.00 4.17
CA GLU A 54 -5.29 -7.97 4.75
C GLU A 54 -4.33 -8.81 3.89
N ILE A 55 -3.12 -8.29 3.65
CA ILE A 55 -2.10 -9.00 2.84
C ILE A 55 -1.84 -10.42 3.38
N SER A 56 -1.87 -10.61 4.70
CA SER A 56 -1.70 -11.92 5.34
C SER A 56 -2.75 -12.94 4.90
N ASN A 57 -4.00 -12.52 4.76
CA ASN A 57 -5.10 -13.36 4.31
C ASN A 57 -4.93 -13.75 2.84
N ILE A 58 -4.58 -12.80 1.97
CA ILE A 58 -4.39 -13.06 0.53
C ILE A 58 -3.24 -14.03 0.28
N VAL A 59 -2.12 -13.86 0.99
CA VAL A 59 -0.92 -14.68 0.79
C VAL A 59 -1.06 -16.09 1.38
N SER A 60 -1.99 -16.29 2.30
CA SER A 60 -2.26 -17.62 2.87
C SER A 60 -2.90 -18.58 1.86
N GLU A 61 -3.33 -18.09 0.69
CA GLU A 61 -3.86 -18.92 -0.38
C GLU A 61 -2.75 -19.77 -1.04
N PRO A 62 -3.02 -21.04 -1.39
CA PRO A 62 -2.01 -21.99 -1.87
C PRO A 62 -1.22 -21.53 -3.11
N ASN A 63 -1.81 -20.64 -3.92
CA ASN A 63 -1.27 -20.21 -5.21
C ASN A 63 -0.66 -18.81 -5.19
N SER A 64 -0.43 -18.19 -4.03
CA SER A 64 0.20 -16.87 -3.98
C SER A 64 1.67 -16.95 -4.44
N PRO A 65 2.07 -16.21 -5.50
CA PRO A 65 3.44 -16.28 -6.03
C PRO A 65 4.47 -15.56 -5.15
N TYR A 66 4.03 -14.77 -4.16
CA TYR A 66 4.91 -14.02 -3.25
C TYR A 66 4.48 -14.15 -1.79
N GLY A 67 5.47 -14.08 -0.91
CA GLY A 67 5.25 -14.00 0.54
C GLY A 67 4.78 -12.63 1.01
N GLN A 68 4.19 -12.59 2.22
CA GLN A 68 3.60 -11.40 2.84
C GLN A 68 4.58 -10.21 2.93
N GLU A 69 5.84 -10.49 3.29
CA GLU A 69 6.85 -9.45 3.46
C GLU A 69 7.14 -8.70 2.15
N TYR A 70 7.14 -9.42 1.02
CA TYR A 70 7.36 -8.83 -0.29
C TYR A 70 6.19 -7.96 -0.73
N ILE A 71 4.96 -8.45 -0.58
CA ILE A 71 3.76 -7.65 -0.94
C ILE A 71 3.66 -6.42 -0.03
N SER A 72 3.96 -6.57 1.26
CA SER A 72 4.02 -5.45 2.21
C SER A 72 5.10 -4.43 1.87
N LEU A 73 6.21 -4.85 1.24
CA LEU A 73 7.21 -3.92 0.70
C LEU A 73 6.66 -3.14 -0.50
N LEU A 74 5.95 -3.79 -1.41
CA LEU A 74 5.34 -3.12 -2.58
C LEU A 74 4.32 -2.07 -2.15
N ALA A 75 3.47 -2.40 -1.18
CA ALA A 75 2.50 -1.47 -0.59
C ALA A 75 3.22 -0.24 0.00
N ARG A 76 4.28 -0.45 0.80
CA ARG A 76 5.09 0.65 1.37
C ARG A 76 5.75 1.52 0.29
N GLN A 77 6.11 0.95 -0.85
CA GLN A 77 6.72 1.66 -1.98
C GLN A 77 5.69 2.35 -2.88
N GLY A 78 4.39 2.16 -2.65
CA GLY A 78 3.32 2.68 -3.52
C GLY A 78 3.31 2.03 -4.91
N LYS A 79 3.75 0.77 -5.01
CA LYS A 79 3.83 0.03 -6.29
C LYS A 79 2.59 -0.78 -6.62
N ILE A 80 1.74 -1.00 -5.63
CA ILE A 80 0.45 -1.66 -5.73
C ILE A 80 -0.58 -0.78 -5.03
N ASP A 81 -1.82 -0.85 -5.47
CA ASP A 81 -2.94 -0.26 -4.74
C ASP A 81 -3.07 -0.97 -3.39
N ALA A 82 -2.79 -0.23 -2.33
CA ALA A 82 -2.81 -0.73 -0.97
C ALA A 82 -2.90 0.43 0.01
N HIS A 83 -3.70 0.27 1.06
CA HIS A 83 -3.78 1.22 2.15
C HIS A 83 -3.51 0.56 3.50
N LYS A 84 -3.18 1.39 4.49
CA LYS A 84 -2.83 0.92 5.83
C LYS A 84 -3.96 1.17 6.82
N GLU A 85 -4.31 0.15 7.59
CA GLU A 85 -5.26 0.23 8.69
C GLU A 85 -4.61 -0.23 9.99
N GLY A 86 -4.44 0.71 10.93
CA GLY A 86 -3.71 0.47 12.17
C GLY A 86 -2.26 0.06 11.92
N ARG A 87 -1.95 -1.23 12.06
CA ARG A 87 -0.62 -1.82 11.83
C ARG A 87 -0.55 -2.64 10.53
N ASN A 88 -1.68 -2.97 9.95
CA ASN A 88 -1.80 -3.94 8.87
C ASN A 88 -1.96 -3.22 7.54
N TRP A 89 -1.48 -3.86 6.48
CA TRP A 89 -1.65 -3.41 5.11
C TRP A 89 -2.74 -4.23 4.44
N TYR A 90 -3.60 -3.53 3.70
CA TYR A 90 -4.72 -4.08 2.95
C TYR A 90 -4.48 -3.83 1.47
N THR A 91 -4.85 -4.78 0.64
CA THR A 91 -4.76 -4.70 -0.83
C THR A 91 -5.81 -5.62 -1.44
N THR A 92 -5.89 -5.68 -2.76
CA THR A 92 -6.78 -6.61 -3.48
C THR A 92 -5.94 -7.64 -4.23
N LYS A 93 -6.51 -8.81 -4.52
CA LYS A 93 -5.86 -9.81 -5.39
C LYS A 93 -5.52 -9.22 -6.76
N LYS A 94 -6.48 -8.49 -7.32
CA LYS A 94 -6.33 -7.78 -8.59
C LYS A 94 -5.12 -6.85 -8.59
N ALA A 95 -4.88 -6.07 -7.53
CA ALA A 95 -3.72 -5.18 -7.46
C ALA A 95 -2.37 -5.95 -7.50
N ILE A 96 -2.32 -7.14 -6.89
CA ILE A 96 -1.14 -8.01 -6.93
C ILE A 96 -0.96 -8.59 -8.33
N GLU A 97 -2.03 -9.08 -8.95
CA GLU A 97 -2.05 -9.61 -10.32
C GLU A 97 -1.63 -8.54 -11.33
N ASP A 98 -2.24 -7.35 -11.28
CA ASP A 98 -1.91 -6.20 -12.13
C ASP A 98 -0.41 -5.85 -12.03
N TYR A 99 0.17 -5.90 -10.82
CA TYR A 99 1.61 -5.68 -10.64
C TYR A 99 2.47 -6.79 -11.25
N ILE A 100 2.04 -8.05 -11.14
CA ILE A 100 2.74 -9.20 -11.74
C ILE A 100 2.71 -9.12 -13.27
N GLU A 101 1.57 -8.72 -13.84
CA GLU A 101 1.41 -8.63 -15.29
C GLU A 101 2.19 -7.46 -15.89
N ASN A 102 2.14 -6.29 -15.23
CA ASN A 102 2.74 -5.06 -15.74
C ASN A 102 4.23 -4.89 -15.41
N ARG A 103 4.84 -5.76 -14.60
CA ARG A 103 6.29 -5.66 -14.33
C ARG A 103 7.09 -5.94 -15.60
N GLN A 104 8.01 -5.03 -15.91
CA GLN A 104 8.88 -5.14 -17.11
C GLN A 104 9.76 -6.40 -17.12
N ARG A 105 10.16 -6.92 -15.96
CA ARG A 105 10.94 -8.18 -15.87
C ARG A 105 10.04 -9.36 -15.57
N LYS A 106 9.57 -10.12 -16.55
CA LYS A 106 8.95 -11.43 -16.28
C LYS A 106 10.04 -12.41 -15.84
N ARG A 107 9.97 -12.90 -14.59
CA ARG A 107 10.83 -14.04 -14.18
C ARG A 107 10.06 -15.29 -14.57
N VAL A 108 10.65 -16.12 -15.41
CA VAL A 108 10.15 -17.47 -15.65
C VAL A 108 10.29 -18.21 -14.31
N ILE A 109 9.16 -18.68 -13.77
CA ILE A 109 9.10 -19.53 -12.58
C ILE A 109 9.44 -20.95 -13.00
#